data_AF-A0A1Y4QXT5-F1
#
_entry.id   AF-A0A1Y4QXT5-F1
#
_cell.length_a   1.000
_cell.length_b   1.000
_cell.length_c   1.000
_cell.angle_alpha   90.00
_cell.angle_beta   90.00
_cell.angle_gamma   90.00
#
_symmetry.space_group_name_H-M   'P 1'
#
loop_
_entity.id
_entity.type
_entity.pdbx_description
1 polymer ?
#
loop_
_entity_poly.entity_id
_entity_poly.type
_entity_poly.pdbx_seq_one_letter_code
_entity_poly.pdbx_strand_id
1 'polypeptide(L)'
;MSKLQAKKYFQEPIFVWLAQRLRKNYYHKKAFGSRVKLPNDVDLLPLYRFLGLGSVQSRSYQQLSIMQFEAALQQSKFELSLSEYVYLFDDTELIDKETEKQNYEASFQEFLQKLKPFSLDFEHLLSKKQLQEWFEKENLSAFQQVDIAFSQLPQDFTRLPFFAYQITGNPHAFDKSQPVGELFLQILSTKYLENIRQDSDFLAQAEIEQLLYQQVYLLKDDILNFVALHRISGYVNHQEVPVWRSIANSDMSWNASVRELLKVDELRPVNYPFVILVENSGVYSLLLERFPDLPLLCTSGQMKFAVWVALRKLTQQQKVQLYYAGDMDPEGLLMADKLSKVFLKRISFLAMDKEAFEQGKERKIYEMNRLKKMNQIENEGLKQLIPLIQQNQVCYQEGCIDYLIQQIEQILS
;
A
#
# COMPACT_ATOMS: atom_id res chain seq x y z
N MET A 1 -0.24 54.75 18.27
CA MET A 1 -0.26 53.87 19.48
C MET A 1 0.18 52.47 19.10
N SER A 2 0.75 51.67 20.01
CA SER A 2 1.26 50.34 19.64
C SER A 2 0.10 49.34 19.45
N LYS A 3 0.16 48.49 18.42
CA LYS A 3 -0.79 47.37 18.20
C LYS A 3 -0.99 46.52 19.46
N LEU A 4 0.05 46.43 20.30
CA LEU A 4 0.04 45.73 21.58
C LEU A 4 -0.96 46.32 22.59
N GLN A 5 -1.11 47.64 22.62
CA GLN A 5 -2.07 48.33 23.51
C GLN A 5 -3.52 48.11 23.08
N ALA A 6 -3.78 48.12 21.76
CA ALA A 6 -5.10 47.80 21.21
C ALA A 6 -5.46 46.33 21.46
N LYS A 7 -4.53 45.41 21.16
CA LYS A 7 -4.70 43.97 21.42
C LYS A 7 -5.01 43.71 22.89
N LYS A 8 -4.33 44.38 23.82
CA LYS A 8 -4.58 44.27 25.27
C LYS A 8 -5.96 44.77 25.70
N TYR A 9 -6.48 45.83 25.06
CA TYR A 9 -7.79 46.37 25.38
C TYR A 9 -8.93 45.45 24.89
N PHE A 10 -8.79 44.89 23.70
CA PHE A 10 -9.80 44.02 23.09
C PHE A 10 -9.66 42.54 23.49
N GLN A 11 -8.97 42.21 24.59
CA GLN A 11 -8.82 40.82 25.07
C GLN A 11 -10.09 40.23 25.67
N GLU A 12 -11.07 41.07 26.02
CA GLU A 12 -12.32 40.60 26.61
C GLU A 12 -13.04 39.61 25.67
N PRO A 13 -13.65 38.52 26.20
CA PRO A 13 -14.19 37.44 25.38
C PRO A 13 -15.17 37.86 24.28
N ILE A 14 -15.97 38.91 24.52
CA ILE A 14 -16.92 39.43 23.52
C ILE A 14 -16.23 40.01 22.29
N PHE A 15 -15.08 40.67 22.45
CA PHE A 15 -14.34 41.21 21.32
C PHE A 15 -13.61 40.11 20.56
N VAL A 16 -13.06 39.11 21.24
CA VAL A 16 -12.49 37.93 20.57
C VAL A 16 -13.57 37.21 19.75
N TRP A 17 -14.74 36.99 20.33
CA TRP A 17 -15.88 36.37 19.66
C TRP A 17 -16.34 37.19 18.44
N LEU A 18 -16.44 38.52 18.58
CA LEU A 18 -16.84 39.41 17.49
C LEU A 18 -15.83 39.35 16.35
N ALA A 19 -14.53 39.40 16.64
CA ALA A 19 -13.49 39.28 15.62
C ALA A 19 -13.58 37.96 14.84
N GLN A 20 -13.75 36.83 15.53
CA GLN A 20 -13.95 35.51 14.89
C GLN A 20 -15.22 35.47 14.03
N ARG A 21 -16.32 36.05 14.52
CA ARG A 21 -17.59 36.09 13.79
C ARG A 21 -17.51 36.96 12.54
N LEU A 22 -16.86 38.11 12.64
CA LEU A 22 -16.61 39.03 11.54
C LEU A 22 -15.70 38.41 10.48
N ARG A 23 -14.62 37.72 10.90
CA ARG A 23 -13.74 36.96 10.01
C ARG A 23 -14.52 35.89 9.23
N LYS A 24 -15.36 35.10 9.92
CA LYS A 24 -16.22 34.09 9.28
C LYS A 24 -17.22 34.69 8.29
N ASN A 25 -17.82 35.84 8.61
CA ASN A 25 -18.69 36.54 7.68
C ASN A 25 -17.93 36.99 6.44
N TYR A 26 -16.76 37.61 6.64
CA TYR A 26 -15.90 38.06 5.54
C TYR A 26 -15.49 36.90 4.64
N TYR A 27 -15.05 35.78 5.23
CA TYR A 27 -14.66 34.58 4.50
C TYR A 27 -15.76 34.08 3.54
N HIS A 28 -17.01 34.04 3.99
CA HIS A 28 -18.11 33.52 3.17
C HIS A 28 -18.79 34.53 2.25
N LYS A 29 -18.75 35.83 2.60
CA LYS A 29 -19.57 36.86 1.94
C LYS A 29 -18.77 37.98 1.30
N LYS A 30 -17.43 37.97 1.45
CA LYS A 30 -16.55 39.09 1.07
C LYS A 30 -16.93 40.42 1.74
N ALA A 31 -17.64 40.35 2.86
CA ALA A 31 -18.14 41.48 3.64
C ALA A 31 -18.42 41.06 5.09
N PHE A 32 -18.25 42.00 6.02
CA PHE A 32 -18.51 41.79 7.45
C PHE A 32 -20.00 41.62 7.79
N GLY A 33 -20.89 42.02 6.87
CA GLY A 33 -22.34 42.05 7.04
C GLY A 33 -22.83 43.35 7.68
N SER A 34 -24.15 43.55 7.68
CA SER A 34 -24.77 44.76 8.24
C SER A 34 -25.02 44.65 9.75
N ARG A 35 -25.37 43.45 10.23
CA ARG A 35 -25.66 43.17 11.64
C ARG A 35 -25.15 41.80 12.08
N VAL A 36 -24.77 41.69 13.35
CA VAL A 36 -24.39 40.44 14.01
C VAL A 36 -25.26 40.23 15.25
N LYS A 37 -25.92 39.07 15.34
CA LYS A 37 -26.66 38.68 16.56
C LYS A 37 -25.65 38.37 17.65
N LEU A 38 -25.81 39.00 18.82
CA LEU A 38 -24.88 38.84 19.93
C LEU A 38 -25.06 37.48 20.63
N PRO A 39 -23.98 36.89 21.16
CA PRO A 39 -24.02 35.64 21.91
C PRO A 39 -24.74 35.84 23.26
N ASN A 40 -25.37 34.77 23.76
CA ASN A 40 -26.05 34.80 25.06
C ASN A 40 -25.14 34.35 26.22
N ASP A 41 -24.01 33.72 25.88
CA ASP A 41 -23.09 33.01 26.75
C ASP A 41 -21.81 33.81 27.07
N VAL A 42 -21.73 35.07 26.62
CA VAL A 42 -20.57 35.94 26.81
C VAL A 42 -21.00 37.24 27.49
N ASP A 43 -20.20 37.76 28.42
CA ASP A 43 -20.46 39.05 29.04
C ASP A 43 -20.40 40.19 28.00
N LEU A 44 -21.55 40.84 27.80
CA LEU A 44 -21.71 41.93 26.83
C LEU A 44 -21.40 43.31 27.43
N LEU A 45 -21.18 43.41 28.75
CA LEU A 45 -20.91 44.67 29.43
C LEU A 45 -19.70 45.43 28.86
N PRO A 46 -18.57 44.79 28.50
CA PRO A 46 -17.44 45.47 27.87
C PRO A 46 -17.83 46.11 26.53
N LEU A 47 -18.62 45.41 25.72
CA LEU A 47 -19.10 45.91 24.43
C LEU A 47 -20.06 47.10 24.62
N TYR A 48 -21.00 47.01 25.56
CA TYR A 48 -21.93 48.11 25.83
C TYR A 48 -21.23 49.38 26.30
N ARG A 49 -20.22 49.24 27.18
CA ARG A 49 -19.37 50.35 27.61
C ARG A 49 -18.60 50.96 26.45
N PHE A 50 -18.05 50.13 25.58
CA PHE A 50 -17.32 50.58 24.39
C PHE A 50 -18.21 51.38 23.42
N LEU A 51 -19.47 50.97 23.27
CA LEU A 51 -20.46 51.66 22.42
C LEU A 51 -21.12 52.87 23.09
N GLY A 52 -20.83 53.16 24.37
CA GLY A 52 -21.47 54.25 25.11
C GLY A 52 -22.96 54.02 25.39
N LEU A 53 -23.42 52.76 25.43
CA LEU A 53 -24.84 52.43 25.64
C LEU A 53 -25.22 52.49 27.13
N GLY A 54 -26.34 53.16 27.43
CA GLY A 54 -26.90 53.25 28.78
C GLY A 54 -27.63 51.97 29.23
N SER A 55 -27.90 51.85 30.53
CA SER A 55 -28.48 50.66 31.18
C SER A 55 -29.87 50.23 30.69
N VAL A 56 -30.65 51.16 30.09
CA VAL A 56 -31.96 50.85 29.50
C VAL A 56 -31.82 50.31 28.07
N GLN A 57 -30.86 50.82 27.30
CA GLN A 57 -30.62 50.41 25.91
C GLN A 57 -29.93 49.04 25.82
N SER A 58 -29.10 48.69 26.81
CA SER A 58 -28.42 47.39 26.86
C SER A 58 -29.38 46.20 27.04
N ARG A 59 -30.52 46.39 27.73
CA ARG A 59 -31.49 45.31 28.01
C ARG A 59 -32.22 44.78 26.77
N SER A 60 -32.32 45.56 25.70
CA SER A 60 -32.96 45.17 24.43
C SER A 60 -31.97 44.97 23.27
N TYR A 61 -30.67 45.12 23.49
CA TYR A 61 -29.66 45.12 22.44
C TYR A 61 -29.22 43.69 22.08
N GLN A 62 -29.94 43.06 21.16
CA GLN A 62 -29.69 41.67 20.72
C GLN A 62 -28.87 41.56 19.41
N GLN A 63 -28.76 42.65 18.65
CA GLN A 63 -28.00 42.70 17.40
C GLN A 63 -27.11 43.92 17.37
N LEU A 64 -25.83 43.70 17.09
CA LEU A 64 -24.85 44.75 16.85
C LEU A 64 -24.93 45.20 15.39
N SER A 65 -25.07 46.51 15.17
CA SER A 65 -24.86 47.10 13.85
C SER A 65 -23.35 47.20 13.59
N ILE A 66 -22.90 46.62 12.47
CA ILE A 66 -21.47 46.63 12.11
C ILE A 66 -20.99 48.04 11.79
N MET A 67 -21.84 48.86 11.18
CA MET A 67 -21.57 50.27 10.93
C MET A 67 -21.40 51.07 12.24
N GLN A 68 -22.22 50.79 13.26
CA GLN A 68 -22.08 51.44 14.57
C GLN A 68 -20.79 51.01 15.27
N PHE A 69 -20.46 49.73 15.18
CA PHE A 69 -19.23 49.20 15.76
C PHE A 69 -17.97 49.75 15.09
N GLU A 70 -17.96 49.84 13.75
CA GLU A 70 -16.87 50.45 12.99
C GLU A 70 -16.69 51.94 13.33
N ALA A 71 -17.78 52.70 13.42
CA ALA A 71 -17.71 54.09 13.86
C ALA A 71 -17.13 54.22 15.28
N ALA A 72 -17.51 53.32 16.20
CA ALA A 72 -16.96 53.29 17.55
C ALA A 72 -15.46 52.92 17.56
N LEU A 73 -15.03 51.99 16.71
CA LEU A 73 -13.60 51.64 16.55
C LEU A 73 -12.78 52.84 16.03
N GLN A 74 -13.28 53.55 15.02
CA GLN A 74 -12.62 54.71 14.42
C GLN A 74 -12.58 55.92 15.35
N GLN A 75 -13.64 56.18 16.12
CA GLN A 75 -13.70 57.28 17.10
C GLN A 75 -13.01 56.95 18.41
N SER A 76 -12.69 55.67 18.65
CA SER A 76 -11.91 55.29 19.82
C SER A 76 -10.48 55.82 19.70
N LYS A 77 -9.78 55.85 20.84
CA LYS A 77 -8.36 56.18 20.88
C LYS A 77 -7.48 55.27 20.00
N PHE A 78 -8.00 54.12 19.53
CA PHE A 78 -7.26 53.18 18.70
C PHE A 78 -7.39 53.44 17.20
N GLU A 79 -8.41 54.19 16.76
CA GLU A 79 -8.63 54.60 15.35
C GLU A 79 -8.56 53.43 14.35
N LEU A 80 -9.18 52.29 14.69
CA LEU A 80 -9.09 51.07 13.87
C LEU A 80 -10.24 50.95 12.86
N SER A 81 -9.94 50.45 11.67
CA SER A 81 -10.93 49.84 10.78
C SER A 81 -11.36 48.44 11.27
N LEU A 82 -12.48 47.91 10.74
CA LEU A 82 -12.90 46.54 11.03
C LEU A 82 -11.83 45.50 10.64
N SER A 83 -11.15 45.72 9.52
CA SER A 83 -10.09 44.84 9.04
C SER A 83 -8.89 44.82 9.99
N GLU A 84 -8.45 45.99 10.45
CA GLU A 84 -7.36 46.10 11.42
C GLU A 84 -7.74 45.52 12.78
N TYR A 85 -8.99 45.71 13.20
CA TYR A 85 -9.53 45.11 14.42
C TYR A 85 -9.50 43.57 14.37
N VAL A 86 -9.97 42.96 13.28
CA VAL A 86 -9.92 41.50 13.12
C VAL A 86 -8.48 40.99 13.04
N TYR A 87 -7.59 41.75 12.39
CA TYR A 87 -6.17 41.43 12.28
C TYR A 87 -5.46 41.33 13.64
N LEU A 88 -5.91 42.09 14.67
CA LEU A 88 -5.31 42.06 16.02
C LEU A 88 -5.27 40.66 16.65
N PHE A 89 -6.19 39.77 16.27
CA PHE A 89 -6.41 38.50 16.93
C PHE A 89 -5.69 37.33 16.27
N ASP A 90 -5.47 37.38 14.95
CA ASP A 90 -5.06 36.20 14.18
C ASP A 90 -3.83 36.42 13.30
N ASP A 91 -3.23 37.63 13.32
CA ASP A 91 -2.02 38.04 12.58
C ASP A 91 -1.96 37.57 11.09
N THR A 92 -3.13 37.26 10.53
CA THR A 92 -3.34 36.71 9.20
C THR A 92 -4.28 37.63 8.45
N GLU A 93 -3.95 37.90 7.18
CA GLU A 93 -4.79 38.72 6.32
C GLU A 93 -6.21 38.16 6.18
N LEU A 94 -7.15 39.07 5.96
CA LEU A 94 -8.54 38.73 5.70
C LEU A 94 -8.68 38.27 4.25
N ILE A 95 -8.87 36.98 4.06
CA ILE A 95 -9.13 36.38 2.75
C ILE A 95 -10.56 35.86 2.69
N ASP A 96 -11.20 36.01 1.54
CA ASP A 96 -12.48 35.38 1.26
C ASP A 96 -12.29 33.98 0.65
N LYS A 97 -13.35 33.16 0.68
CA LYS A 97 -13.32 31.77 0.21
C LYS A 97 -12.95 31.65 -1.28
N GLU A 98 -13.35 32.59 -2.11
CA GLU A 98 -13.01 32.59 -3.54
C GLU A 98 -11.52 32.89 -3.71
N THR A 99 -11.02 33.91 -3.03
CA THR A 99 -9.59 34.27 -3.02
C THR A 99 -8.72 33.15 -2.46
N GLU A 100 -9.11 32.49 -1.36
CA GLU A 100 -8.39 31.33 -0.82
C GLU A 100 -8.30 30.17 -1.83
N LYS A 101 -9.42 29.87 -2.50
CA LYS A 101 -9.46 28.84 -3.55
C LYS A 101 -8.58 29.23 -4.74
N GLN A 102 -8.60 30.49 -5.16
CA GLN A 102 -7.76 31.00 -6.24
C GLN A 102 -6.28 30.92 -5.87
N ASN A 103 -5.92 31.30 -4.64
CA ASN A 103 -4.54 31.20 -4.14
C ASN A 103 -4.08 29.74 -4.10
N TYR A 104 -4.91 28.82 -3.59
CA TYR A 104 -4.60 27.40 -3.60
C TYR A 104 -4.38 26.88 -5.02
N GLU A 105 -5.28 27.19 -5.96
CA GLU A 105 -5.14 26.75 -7.35
C GLU A 105 -3.89 27.36 -8.00
N ALA A 106 -3.59 28.65 -7.76
CA ALA A 106 -2.38 29.30 -8.25
C ALA A 106 -1.11 28.63 -7.72
N SER A 107 -1.03 28.39 -6.41
CA SER A 107 0.11 27.70 -5.80
C SER A 107 0.23 26.25 -6.27
N PHE A 108 -0.90 25.55 -6.48
CA PHE A 108 -0.90 24.21 -7.04
C PHE A 108 -0.38 24.22 -8.49
N GLN A 109 -0.80 25.18 -9.32
CA GLN A 109 -0.28 25.34 -10.67
C GLN A 109 1.23 25.66 -10.67
N GLU A 110 1.71 26.52 -9.75
CA GLU A 110 3.15 26.77 -9.59
C GLU A 110 3.92 25.50 -9.20
N PHE A 111 3.34 24.67 -8.33
CA PHE A 111 3.91 23.37 -8.00
C PHE A 111 4.01 22.46 -9.24
N LEU A 112 2.96 22.36 -10.06
CA LEU A 112 3.02 21.58 -11.30
C LEU A 112 4.09 22.11 -12.26
N GLN A 113 4.24 23.44 -12.40
CA GLN A 113 5.31 24.04 -13.21
C GLN A 113 6.72 23.66 -12.70
N LYS A 114 6.91 23.49 -11.39
CA LYS A 114 8.16 23.00 -10.81
C LYS A 114 8.45 21.53 -11.15
N LEU A 115 7.44 20.74 -11.52
CA LEU A 115 7.62 19.33 -11.90
C LEU A 115 8.02 19.16 -13.37
N LYS A 116 7.63 20.08 -14.26
CA LYS A 116 7.90 20.00 -15.71
C LYS A 116 9.36 19.84 -16.13
N PRO A 117 10.38 20.37 -15.40
CA PRO A 117 11.78 20.17 -15.78
C PRO A 117 12.29 18.74 -15.58
N PHE A 118 11.58 17.89 -14.82
CA PHE A 118 11.99 16.51 -14.61
C PHE A 118 11.78 15.65 -15.87
N SER A 119 12.57 14.58 -15.99
CA SER A 119 12.49 13.66 -17.13
C SER A 119 11.22 12.83 -17.10
N LEU A 120 10.75 12.48 -15.89
CA LEU A 120 9.47 11.84 -15.67
C LEU A 120 8.31 12.82 -15.77
N ASP A 121 7.31 12.44 -16.54
CA ASP A 121 6.04 13.15 -16.61
C ASP A 121 5.14 12.83 -15.41
N PHE A 122 5.45 13.45 -14.27
CA PHE A 122 4.72 13.24 -13.03
C PHE A 122 3.24 13.62 -13.11
N GLU A 123 2.87 14.59 -13.95
CA GLU A 123 1.48 15.01 -14.14
C GLU A 123 0.64 13.90 -14.78
N HIS A 124 1.23 13.13 -15.69
CA HIS A 124 0.58 11.97 -16.31
C HIS A 124 0.72 10.68 -15.49
N LEU A 125 1.78 10.55 -14.69
CA LEU A 125 2.05 9.34 -13.89
C LEU A 125 1.31 9.29 -12.55
N LEU A 126 0.83 10.43 -12.05
CA LEU A 126 0.10 10.54 -10.79
C LEU A 126 -1.31 11.04 -11.03
N SER A 127 -2.27 10.54 -10.25
CA SER A 127 -3.61 11.10 -10.25
C SER A 127 -3.62 12.52 -9.65
N LYS A 128 -4.61 13.34 -10.03
CA LYS A 128 -4.79 14.68 -9.45
C LYS A 128 -4.82 14.66 -7.92
N LYS A 129 -5.44 13.64 -7.32
CA LYS A 129 -5.50 13.48 -5.87
C LYS A 129 -4.10 13.27 -5.27
N GLN A 130 -3.29 12.40 -5.87
CA GLN A 130 -1.92 12.16 -5.41
C GLN A 130 -1.06 13.43 -5.54
N LEU A 131 -1.19 14.16 -6.65
CA LEU A 131 -0.47 15.44 -6.83
C LEU A 131 -0.85 16.46 -5.75
N GLN A 132 -2.13 16.53 -5.36
CA GLN A 132 -2.58 17.39 -4.26
C GLN A 132 -2.02 16.94 -2.91
N GLU A 133 -2.00 15.64 -2.62
CA GLU A 133 -1.37 15.09 -1.41
C GLU A 133 0.13 15.41 -1.36
N TRP A 134 0.84 15.35 -2.49
CA TRP A 134 2.26 15.70 -2.59
C TRP A 134 2.52 17.21 -2.49
N PHE A 135 1.61 18.02 -3.02
CA PHE A 135 1.64 19.47 -2.86
C PHE A 135 1.53 19.87 -1.38
N GLU A 136 0.60 19.25 -0.64
CA GLU A 136 0.42 19.48 0.80
C GLU A 136 1.61 19.00 1.66
N LYS A 137 2.32 17.97 1.20
CA LYS A 137 3.56 17.48 1.86
C LYS A 137 4.77 18.40 1.64
N GLU A 138 4.71 19.34 0.69
CA GLU A 138 5.79 20.27 0.32
C GLU A 138 7.15 19.59 0.02
N ASN A 139 7.13 18.37 -0.52
CA ASN A 139 8.35 17.55 -0.66
C ASN A 139 8.83 17.43 -2.11
N LEU A 140 9.37 18.53 -2.64
CA LEU A 140 9.91 18.55 -4.01
C LEU A 140 11.18 17.70 -4.17
N SER A 141 11.95 17.49 -3.10
CA SER A 141 13.18 16.69 -3.16
C SER A 141 12.90 15.21 -3.44
N ALA A 142 11.74 14.69 -3.02
CA ALA A 142 11.30 13.34 -3.38
C ALA A 142 11.14 13.18 -4.90
N PHE A 143 10.55 14.15 -5.59
CA PHE A 143 10.40 14.12 -7.05
C PHE A 143 11.75 14.11 -7.75
N GLN A 144 12.69 14.95 -7.30
CA GLN A 144 14.04 14.99 -7.85
C GLN A 144 14.76 13.65 -7.68
N GLN A 145 14.70 13.05 -6.49
CA GLN A 145 15.36 11.76 -6.24
C GLN A 145 14.73 10.62 -7.05
N VAL A 146 13.40 10.62 -7.20
CA VAL A 146 12.69 9.64 -8.04
C VAL A 146 13.02 9.83 -9.52
N ASP A 147 13.12 11.06 -10.01
CA ASP A 147 13.51 11.34 -11.39
C ASP A 147 14.91 10.79 -11.70
N ILE A 148 15.88 11.07 -10.81
CA ILE A 148 17.25 10.54 -10.91
C ILE A 148 17.23 9.00 -10.86
N ALA A 149 16.47 8.41 -9.93
CA ALA A 149 16.35 6.97 -9.80
C ALA A 149 15.87 6.31 -11.10
N PHE A 150 14.84 6.86 -11.74
CA PHE A 150 14.33 6.32 -13.00
C PHE A 150 15.33 6.48 -14.16
N SER A 151 16.13 7.55 -14.18
CA SER A 151 17.19 7.73 -15.17
C SER A 151 18.37 6.76 -14.99
N GLN A 152 18.55 6.22 -13.78
CA GLN A 152 19.67 5.36 -13.40
C GLN A 152 19.23 3.93 -13.06
N LEU A 153 18.06 3.49 -13.54
CA LEU A 153 17.60 2.13 -13.30
C LEU A 153 18.64 1.10 -13.75
N PRO A 154 18.88 0.08 -12.93
CA PRO A 154 19.91 -0.90 -13.21
C PRO A 154 19.53 -1.78 -14.41
N GLN A 155 20.55 -2.22 -15.16
CA GLN A 155 20.38 -3.16 -16.28
C GLN A 155 20.37 -4.62 -15.83
N ASP A 156 20.97 -4.89 -14.67
CA ASP A 156 21.02 -6.20 -14.02
C ASP A 156 20.45 -6.12 -12.61
N PHE A 157 20.04 -7.26 -12.04
CA PHE A 157 19.50 -7.28 -10.68
C PHE A 157 20.48 -6.74 -9.63
N THR A 158 20.03 -5.73 -8.89
CA THR A 158 20.75 -5.19 -7.72
C THR A 158 19.82 -5.10 -6.51
N ARG A 159 20.40 -4.83 -5.33
CA ARG A 159 19.63 -4.74 -4.09
C ARG A 159 19.15 -3.31 -3.88
N LEU A 160 17.88 -3.19 -3.50
CA LEU A 160 17.22 -1.92 -3.23
C LEU A 160 18.02 -1.02 -2.28
N PRO A 161 18.63 -1.51 -1.18
CA PRO A 161 19.42 -0.65 -0.29
C PRO A 161 20.70 -0.08 -0.93
N PHE A 162 21.37 -0.85 -1.80
CA PHE A 162 22.55 -0.34 -2.51
C PHE A 162 22.16 0.70 -3.55
N PHE A 163 21.09 0.44 -4.30
CA PHE A 163 20.54 1.40 -5.23
C PHE A 163 20.08 2.68 -4.52
N ALA A 164 19.36 2.55 -3.39
CA ALA A 164 18.94 3.68 -2.56
C ALA A 164 20.12 4.55 -2.12
N TYR A 165 21.19 3.92 -1.63
CA TYR A 165 22.39 4.62 -1.21
C TYR A 165 23.10 5.33 -2.38
N GLN A 166 23.15 4.71 -3.57
CA GLN A 166 23.74 5.32 -4.77
C GLN A 166 23.00 6.58 -5.21
N ILE A 167 21.67 6.59 -5.13
CA ILE A 167 20.86 7.74 -5.57
C ILE A 167 20.77 8.84 -4.50
N THR A 168 20.66 8.47 -3.23
CA THR A 168 20.25 9.39 -2.16
C THR A 168 21.24 9.52 -1.01
N GLY A 169 22.26 8.67 -0.94
CA GLY A 169 23.14 8.54 0.22
C GLY A 169 22.48 7.86 1.44
N ASN A 170 21.24 7.38 1.32
CA ASN A 170 20.51 6.69 2.39
C ASN A 170 20.01 5.31 1.90
N PRO A 171 20.44 4.20 2.52
CA PRO A 171 20.03 2.85 2.10
C PRO A 171 18.53 2.57 2.29
N HIS A 172 17.83 3.38 3.10
CA HIS A 172 16.40 3.23 3.40
C HIS A 172 15.51 4.21 2.63
N ALA A 173 16.06 5.03 1.73
CA ALA A 173 15.30 6.09 1.07
C ALA A 173 14.10 5.55 0.25
N PHE A 174 14.23 4.36 -0.34
CA PHE A 174 13.17 3.73 -1.12
C PHE A 174 12.23 2.84 -0.29
N ASP A 175 12.36 2.81 1.04
CA ASP A 175 11.40 2.11 1.89
C ASP A 175 10.03 2.81 1.82
N LYS A 176 8.94 2.04 1.80
CA LYS A 176 7.57 2.56 1.66
C LYS A 176 7.18 3.64 2.69
N SER A 177 7.80 3.61 3.88
CA SER A 177 7.55 4.61 4.93
C SER A 177 8.25 5.95 4.69
N GLN A 178 9.17 6.02 3.73
CA GLN A 178 9.88 7.25 3.35
C GLN A 178 9.17 7.92 2.17
N PRO A 179 9.16 9.27 2.10
CA PRO A 179 8.51 9.98 0.99
C PRO A 179 9.01 9.56 -0.40
N VAL A 180 10.31 9.35 -0.54
CA VAL A 180 10.93 8.95 -1.82
C VAL A 180 10.47 7.54 -2.22
N GLY A 181 10.45 6.59 -1.28
CA GLY A 181 9.93 5.25 -1.50
C GLY A 181 8.43 5.20 -1.80
N GLU A 182 7.63 6.00 -1.10
CA GLU A 182 6.19 6.14 -1.37
C GLU A 182 5.94 6.64 -2.80
N LEU A 183 6.61 7.72 -3.22
CA LEU A 183 6.49 8.27 -4.57
C LEU A 183 6.99 7.27 -5.62
N PHE A 184 8.16 6.66 -5.39
CA PHE A 184 8.73 5.67 -6.31
C PHE A 184 7.78 4.50 -6.56
N LEU A 185 7.16 3.96 -5.49
CA LEU A 185 6.17 2.89 -5.61
C LEU A 185 4.89 3.33 -6.32
N GLN A 186 4.43 4.57 -6.14
CA GLN A 186 3.30 5.11 -6.89
C GLN A 186 3.61 5.14 -8.40
N ILE A 187 4.79 5.62 -8.78
CA ILE A 187 5.22 5.66 -10.18
C ILE A 187 5.40 4.24 -10.76
N LEU A 188 6.04 3.32 -10.03
CA LEU A 188 6.14 1.93 -10.45
C LEU A 188 4.76 1.31 -10.65
N SER A 189 3.83 1.57 -9.73
CA SER A 189 2.46 1.07 -9.83
C SER A 189 1.77 1.58 -11.10
N THR A 190 1.84 2.89 -11.38
CA THR A 190 1.24 3.43 -12.61
C THR A 190 1.85 2.81 -13.87
N LYS A 191 3.17 2.60 -13.90
CA LYS A 191 3.87 2.08 -15.08
C LYS A 191 3.71 0.58 -15.30
N TYR A 192 3.68 -0.20 -14.23
CA TYR A 192 3.89 -1.65 -14.33
C TYR A 192 2.82 -2.48 -13.63
N LEU A 193 1.92 -1.88 -12.86
CA LEU A 193 0.86 -2.66 -12.20
C LEU A 193 -0.03 -3.37 -13.23
N GLU A 194 -0.28 -2.79 -14.40
CA GLU A 194 -1.04 -3.45 -15.47
C GLU A 194 -0.32 -4.68 -16.03
N ASN A 195 1.01 -4.64 -16.14
CA ASN A 195 1.81 -5.80 -16.54
C ASN A 195 1.77 -6.92 -15.48
N ILE A 196 1.56 -6.54 -14.22
CA ILE A 196 1.43 -7.45 -13.08
C ILE A 196 -0.05 -7.85 -12.86
N ARG A 197 -1.02 -7.14 -13.45
CA ARG A 197 -2.48 -7.30 -13.21
C ARG A 197 -3.08 -8.57 -13.77
N GLN A 198 -2.40 -9.28 -14.67
CA GLN A 198 -2.79 -10.66 -14.98
C GLN A 198 -2.66 -11.57 -13.73
N ASP A 199 -1.91 -11.14 -12.71
CA ASP A 199 -1.61 -11.88 -11.48
C ASP A 199 -1.94 -11.10 -10.17
N SER A 200 -2.44 -9.84 -10.22
CA SER A 200 -2.42 -8.92 -9.05
C SER A 200 -3.55 -9.05 -8.05
N ASP A 201 -4.72 -9.56 -8.43
CA ASP A 201 -5.91 -9.55 -7.57
C ASP A 201 -5.81 -10.52 -6.38
N PHE A 202 -4.78 -11.38 -6.37
CA PHE A 202 -4.54 -12.42 -5.37
C PHE A 202 -3.18 -12.26 -4.66
N LEU A 203 -2.43 -11.19 -4.96
CA LEU A 203 -1.14 -10.91 -4.32
C LEU A 203 -1.33 -10.06 -3.07
N ALA A 204 -0.69 -10.44 -1.97
CA ALA A 204 -0.55 -9.56 -0.83
C ALA A 204 0.21 -8.28 -1.23
N GLN A 205 -0.05 -7.16 -0.55
CA GLN A 205 0.59 -5.88 -0.89
C GLN A 205 2.11 -5.97 -0.94
N ALA A 206 2.72 -6.79 -0.07
CA ALA A 206 4.17 -7.02 -0.05
C ALA A 206 4.66 -7.81 -1.28
N GLU A 207 3.86 -8.74 -1.80
CA GLU A 207 4.18 -9.47 -3.03
C GLU A 207 4.09 -8.53 -4.24
N ILE A 208 3.03 -7.71 -4.34
CA ILE A 208 2.88 -6.70 -5.40
C ILE A 208 4.07 -5.75 -5.38
N GLU A 209 4.44 -5.25 -4.20
CA GLU A 209 5.59 -4.38 -4.01
C GLU A 209 6.88 -5.06 -4.49
N GLN A 210 7.11 -6.33 -4.14
CA GLN A 210 8.29 -7.05 -4.58
C GLN A 210 8.30 -7.22 -6.11
N LEU A 211 7.17 -7.55 -6.72
CA LEU A 211 7.04 -7.65 -8.18
C LEU A 211 7.30 -6.32 -8.87
N LEU A 212 6.79 -5.21 -8.33
CA LEU A 212 7.03 -3.86 -8.87
C LEU A 212 8.53 -3.52 -8.88
N TYR A 213 9.26 -3.81 -7.79
CA TYR A 213 10.71 -3.60 -7.76
C TYR A 213 11.45 -4.46 -8.80
N GLN A 214 10.99 -5.69 -9.06
CA GLN A 214 11.62 -6.55 -10.06
C GLN A 214 11.43 -6.09 -11.50
N GLN A 215 10.34 -5.39 -11.82
CA GLN A 215 10.15 -4.78 -13.15
C GLN A 215 11.26 -3.80 -13.50
N VAL A 216 11.97 -3.31 -12.48
CA VAL A 216 13.11 -2.41 -12.60
C VAL A 216 14.39 -3.01 -12.01
N TYR A 217 14.48 -4.35 -11.95
CA TYR A 217 15.66 -5.12 -11.52
C TYR A 217 16.15 -4.80 -10.09
N LEU A 218 15.24 -4.41 -9.19
CA LEU A 218 15.52 -4.16 -7.78
C LEU A 218 15.01 -5.30 -6.89
N LEU A 219 15.84 -5.73 -5.94
CA LEU A 219 15.52 -6.78 -4.96
C LEU A 219 15.62 -6.24 -3.54
N LYS A 220 14.62 -6.46 -2.70
CA LYS A 220 14.72 -6.16 -1.26
C LYS A 220 15.71 -7.08 -0.54
N ASP A 221 15.63 -8.37 -0.82
CA ASP A 221 16.50 -9.41 -0.31
C ASP A 221 16.64 -10.50 -1.39
N ASP A 222 17.86 -10.99 -1.60
CA ASP A 222 18.17 -12.03 -2.59
C ASP A 222 18.82 -13.29 -1.99
N ILE A 223 19.05 -13.34 -0.68
CA ILE A 223 19.67 -14.47 0.04
C ILE A 223 18.64 -15.19 0.92
N LEU A 224 17.91 -14.47 1.76
CA LEU A 224 16.89 -15.04 2.65
C LEU A 224 15.53 -15.24 1.95
N ASN A 225 15.44 -14.74 0.71
CA ASN A 225 14.38 -15.09 -0.22
C ASN A 225 14.83 -16.31 -1.04
N PHE A 226 14.38 -17.50 -0.63
CA PHE A 226 14.73 -18.78 -1.26
C PHE A 226 13.52 -19.70 -1.34
N VAL A 227 13.66 -20.76 -2.14
CA VAL A 227 12.71 -21.87 -2.29
C VAL A 227 13.46 -23.19 -2.14
N ALA A 228 12.88 -24.17 -1.44
CA ALA A 228 13.50 -25.49 -1.35
C ALA A 228 13.15 -26.30 -2.60
N LEU A 229 14.17 -26.87 -3.23
CA LEU A 229 14.07 -27.66 -4.45
C LEU A 229 14.69 -29.04 -4.22
N HIS A 230 14.09 -30.06 -4.81
CA HIS A 230 14.62 -31.42 -4.88
C HIS A 230 14.38 -32.01 -6.27
N ARG A 231 15.36 -32.74 -6.81
CA ARG A 231 15.36 -33.25 -8.21
C ARG A 231 14.97 -32.20 -9.27
N ILE A 232 15.46 -30.97 -9.11
CA ILE A 232 15.25 -29.88 -10.09
C ILE A 232 16.62 -29.29 -10.46
N SER A 233 16.91 -29.26 -11.76
CA SER A 233 18.17 -28.74 -12.31
C SER A 233 17.96 -27.42 -13.05
N GLY A 234 19.03 -26.64 -13.18
CA GLY A 234 19.02 -25.31 -13.80
C GLY A 234 19.87 -25.26 -15.06
N TYR A 235 19.42 -24.47 -16.03
CA TYR A 235 20.01 -24.38 -17.37
C TYR A 235 20.29 -22.92 -17.74
N VAL A 236 21.39 -22.70 -18.45
CA VAL A 236 21.76 -21.42 -19.09
C VAL A 236 21.97 -21.68 -20.56
N ASN A 237 21.32 -20.94 -21.45
CA ASN A 237 21.38 -21.17 -22.90
C ASN A 237 21.15 -22.65 -23.29
N HIS A 238 20.16 -23.29 -22.65
CA HIS A 238 19.84 -24.72 -22.78
C HIS A 238 20.94 -25.71 -22.35
N GLN A 239 22.04 -25.25 -21.77
CA GLN A 239 23.08 -26.09 -21.19
C GLN A 239 22.89 -26.23 -19.68
N GLU A 240 22.95 -27.47 -19.20
CA GLU A 240 22.75 -27.76 -17.78
C GLU A 240 23.95 -27.30 -16.93
N VAL A 241 23.67 -26.49 -15.91
CA VAL A 241 24.71 -25.96 -15.02
C VAL A 241 25.26 -27.08 -14.13
N PRO A 242 26.59 -27.34 -14.11
CA PRO A 242 27.16 -28.50 -13.42
C PRO A 242 26.82 -28.62 -11.93
N VAL A 243 26.80 -27.48 -11.20
CA VAL A 243 26.46 -27.47 -9.77
C VAL A 243 24.99 -27.84 -9.57
N TRP A 244 24.08 -27.29 -10.39
CA TRP A 244 22.66 -27.62 -10.33
C TRP A 244 22.41 -29.09 -10.64
N ARG A 245 23.06 -29.63 -11.67
CA ARG A 245 23.01 -31.07 -12.00
C ARG A 245 23.44 -31.95 -10.83
N SER A 246 24.55 -31.58 -10.19
CA SER A 246 25.11 -32.37 -9.09
C SER A 246 24.17 -32.39 -7.87
N ILE A 247 23.52 -31.26 -7.59
CA ILE A 247 22.51 -31.15 -6.53
C ILE A 247 21.24 -31.91 -6.91
N ALA A 248 20.75 -31.77 -8.14
CA ALA A 248 19.52 -32.43 -8.59
C ALA A 248 19.68 -33.96 -8.65
N ASN A 249 20.89 -34.46 -8.87
CA ASN A 249 21.18 -35.89 -8.89
C ASN A 249 21.58 -36.45 -7.51
N SER A 250 21.67 -35.62 -6.47
CA SER A 250 21.90 -36.08 -5.09
C SER A 250 20.60 -36.16 -4.30
N ASP A 251 20.64 -36.82 -3.15
CA ASP A 251 19.49 -36.93 -2.23
C ASP A 251 19.33 -35.67 -1.36
N MET A 252 19.81 -34.52 -1.84
CA MET A 252 19.77 -33.25 -1.10
C MET A 252 18.51 -32.46 -1.44
N SER A 253 17.93 -31.83 -0.42
CA SER A 253 17.05 -30.68 -0.60
C SER A 253 17.87 -29.40 -0.57
N TRP A 254 17.74 -28.55 -1.60
CA TRP A 254 18.51 -27.33 -1.71
C TRP A 254 17.64 -26.09 -1.63
N ASN A 255 17.97 -25.18 -0.71
CA ASN A 255 17.38 -23.86 -0.63
C ASN A 255 18.02 -22.93 -1.68
N ALA A 256 17.43 -22.88 -2.87
CA ALA A 256 17.86 -22.00 -3.94
C ALA A 256 17.38 -20.57 -3.67
N SER A 257 18.32 -19.67 -3.38
CA SER A 257 18.01 -18.24 -3.21
C SER A 257 17.69 -17.58 -4.54
N VAL A 258 16.98 -16.44 -4.50
CA VAL A 258 16.75 -15.60 -5.70
C VAL A 258 18.07 -15.32 -6.42
N ARG A 259 19.16 -15.07 -5.68
CA ARG A 259 20.49 -14.84 -6.28
C ARG A 259 20.95 -15.99 -7.17
N GLU A 260 20.72 -17.23 -6.77
CA GLU A 260 21.11 -18.40 -7.58
C GLU A 260 20.10 -18.67 -8.69
N LEU A 261 18.80 -18.50 -8.43
CA LEU A 261 17.74 -18.63 -9.43
C LEU A 261 17.88 -17.65 -10.60
N LEU A 262 18.41 -16.46 -10.35
CA LEU A 262 18.63 -15.44 -11.39
C LEU A 262 19.84 -15.75 -12.29
N LYS A 263 20.73 -16.67 -11.91
CA LYS A 263 21.88 -17.08 -12.73
C LYS A 263 21.53 -18.13 -13.77
N VAL A 264 20.33 -18.71 -13.70
CA VAL A 264 19.84 -19.73 -14.64
C VAL A 264 18.66 -19.16 -15.41
N ASP A 265 18.52 -19.51 -16.68
CA ASP A 265 17.41 -19.04 -17.52
C ASP A 265 16.16 -19.89 -17.30
N GLU A 266 16.37 -21.20 -17.15
CA GLU A 266 15.34 -22.25 -17.12
C GLU A 266 15.58 -23.23 -15.97
N LEU A 267 14.50 -23.80 -15.43
CA LEU A 267 14.53 -24.92 -14.49
C LEU A 267 13.84 -26.13 -15.10
N ARG A 268 14.34 -27.34 -14.85
CA ARG A 268 13.71 -28.59 -15.29
C ARG A 268 13.66 -29.63 -14.17
N PRO A 269 12.54 -30.33 -14.00
CA PRO A 269 12.52 -31.52 -13.16
C PRO A 269 13.42 -32.62 -13.74
N VAL A 270 14.00 -33.41 -12.84
CA VAL A 270 14.79 -34.61 -13.15
C VAL A 270 13.91 -35.84 -12.89
N ASN A 271 14.14 -36.94 -13.60
CA ASN A 271 13.40 -38.21 -13.52
C ASN A 271 11.94 -38.18 -14.02
N TYR A 272 11.19 -37.09 -13.80
CA TYR A 272 9.77 -37.01 -14.12
C TYR A 272 9.40 -35.70 -14.84
N PRO A 273 8.34 -35.68 -15.67
CA PRO A 273 7.90 -34.49 -16.41
C PRO A 273 6.99 -33.57 -15.56
N PHE A 274 7.02 -33.68 -14.24
CA PHE A 274 6.19 -32.90 -13.34
C PHE A 274 6.94 -32.48 -12.08
N VAL A 275 6.38 -31.51 -11.35
CA VAL A 275 6.86 -31.07 -10.03
C VAL A 275 5.69 -31.06 -9.04
N ILE A 276 5.91 -31.59 -7.85
CA ILE A 276 4.97 -31.50 -6.73
C ILE A 276 5.37 -30.34 -5.83
N LEU A 277 4.46 -29.40 -5.65
CA LEU A 277 4.57 -28.25 -4.78
C LEU A 277 3.87 -28.57 -3.46
N VAL A 278 4.56 -28.34 -2.36
CA VAL A 278 4.08 -28.59 -1.01
C VAL A 278 4.26 -27.33 -0.18
N GLU A 279 3.23 -26.93 0.55
CA GLU A 279 3.32 -25.70 1.35
C GLU A 279 4.03 -25.94 2.69
N ASN A 280 3.76 -27.07 3.33
CA ASN A 280 4.26 -27.39 4.65
C ASN A 280 5.66 -28.04 4.59
N SER A 281 6.62 -27.50 5.35
CA SER A 281 7.99 -28.02 5.36
C SER A 281 8.13 -29.42 5.96
N GLY A 282 7.29 -29.77 6.95
CA GLY A 282 7.28 -31.10 7.56
C GLY A 282 6.75 -32.16 6.58
N VAL A 283 5.69 -31.83 5.85
CA VAL A 283 5.15 -32.69 4.77
C VAL A 283 6.19 -32.85 3.66
N TYR A 284 6.85 -31.76 3.27
CA TYR A 284 7.94 -31.82 2.31
C TYR A 284 9.07 -32.74 2.76
N SER A 285 9.53 -32.65 4.02
CA SER A 285 10.53 -33.55 4.58
C SER A 285 10.11 -35.01 4.54
N LEU A 286 8.86 -35.32 4.89
CA LEU A 286 8.33 -36.67 4.83
C LEU A 286 8.31 -37.22 3.38
N LEU A 287 7.93 -36.39 2.42
CA LEU A 287 7.90 -36.78 1.02
C LEU A 287 9.30 -36.99 0.43
N LEU A 288 10.31 -36.25 0.88
CA LEU A 288 11.71 -36.51 0.50
C LEU A 288 12.18 -37.91 0.93
N GLU A 289 11.80 -38.35 2.13
CA GLU A 289 12.16 -39.68 2.65
C GLU A 289 11.40 -40.79 1.92
N ARG A 290 10.11 -40.57 1.65
CA ARG A 290 9.23 -41.57 1.01
C ARG A 290 9.48 -41.70 -0.49
N PHE A 291 9.78 -40.59 -1.16
CA PHE A 291 9.90 -40.50 -2.61
C PHE A 291 11.17 -39.74 -3.03
N PRO A 292 12.36 -40.33 -2.82
CA PRO A 292 13.64 -39.65 -3.03
C PRO A 292 13.95 -39.31 -4.50
N ASP A 293 13.17 -39.82 -5.45
CA ASP A 293 13.37 -39.55 -6.88
C ASP A 293 12.40 -38.51 -7.44
N LEU A 294 11.45 -38.03 -6.64
CA LEU A 294 10.43 -37.07 -7.10
C LEU A 294 10.96 -35.63 -7.13
N PRO A 295 10.62 -34.87 -8.19
CA PRO A 295 10.77 -33.42 -8.21
C PRO A 295 9.81 -32.76 -7.24
N LEU A 296 10.36 -32.25 -6.13
CA LEU A 296 9.61 -31.58 -5.09
C LEU A 296 10.04 -30.12 -4.96
N LEU A 297 9.07 -29.26 -4.64
CA LEU A 297 9.28 -27.85 -4.35
C LEU A 297 8.51 -27.48 -3.08
N CYS A 298 9.19 -26.91 -2.09
CA CYS A 298 8.55 -26.43 -0.86
C CYS A 298 8.38 -24.91 -0.87
N THR A 299 7.15 -24.42 -0.67
CA THR A 299 6.90 -22.97 -0.54
C THR A 299 7.19 -22.45 0.87
N SER A 300 7.14 -23.32 1.89
CA SER A 300 7.34 -22.99 3.31
C SER A 300 6.38 -21.89 3.80
N GLY A 301 5.09 -22.08 3.56
CA GLY A 301 4.03 -21.10 3.82
C GLY A 301 3.85 -20.11 2.67
N GLN A 302 3.86 -18.80 3.00
CA GLN A 302 3.60 -17.73 2.03
C GLN A 302 4.53 -17.79 0.80
N MET A 303 3.98 -17.53 -0.38
CA MET A 303 4.71 -17.54 -1.66
C MET A 303 5.73 -16.41 -1.74
N LYS A 304 6.95 -16.69 -1.31
CA LYS A 304 8.08 -15.80 -1.51
C LYS A 304 8.37 -15.62 -3.01
N PHE A 305 9.00 -14.51 -3.37
CA PHE A 305 9.42 -14.27 -4.75
C PHE A 305 10.24 -15.41 -5.37
N ALA A 306 11.16 -16.03 -4.62
CA ALA A 306 11.92 -17.19 -5.10
C ALA A 306 11.02 -18.31 -5.64
N VAL A 307 9.87 -18.55 -4.99
CA VAL A 307 8.89 -19.54 -5.45
C VAL A 307 8.32 -19.14 -6.80
N TRP A 308 7.87 -17.88 -6.95
CA TRP A 308 7.36 -17.38 -8.23
C TRP A 308 8.39 -17.44 -9.36
N VAL A 309 9.66 -17.10 -9.08
CA VAL A 309 10.75 -17.22 -10.06
C VAL A 309 10.92 -18.68 -10.48
N ALA A 310 10.99 -19.60 -9.51
CA ALA A 310 11.17 -21.01 -9.79
C ALA A 310 10.01 -21.57 -10.63
N LEU A 311 8.75 -21.29 -10.26
CA LEU A 311 7.59 -21.77 -11.00
C LEU A 311 7.51 -21.21 -12.41
N ARG A 312 7.83 -19.93 -12.62
CA ARG A 312 7.90 -19.35 -13.98
C ARG A 312 8.99 -20.03 -14.80
N LYS A 313 10.18 -20.24 -14.24
CA LYS A 313 11.29 -20.92 -14.93
C LYS A 313 11.00 -22.38 -15.24
N LEU A 314 10.28 -23.09 -14.36
CA LEU A 314 9.81 -24.46 -14.59
C LEU A 314 8.77 -24.55 -15.72
N THR A 315 7.93 -23.52 -15.85
CA THR A 315 6.80 -23.53 -16.80
C THR A 315 7.06 -22.79 -18.11
N GLN A 316 8.27 -22.29 -18.33
CA GLN A 316 8.69 -21.70 -19.62
C GLN A 316 8.55 -22.69 -20.78
N GLN A 317 8.79 -23.98 -20.53
CA GLN A 317 8.54 -25.03 -21.51
C GLN A 317 7.17 -25.68 -21.28
N GLN A 318 6.43 -25.94 -22.37
CA GLN A 318 5.05 -26.43 -22.32
C GLN A 318 4.88 -27.85 -21.73
N LYS A 319 5.94 -28.51 -21.26
CA LYS A 319 5.93 -29.94 -20.91
C LYS A 319 5.88 -30.23 -19.41
N VAL A 320 6.10 -29.25 -18.54
CA VAL A 320 6.14 -29.48 -17.09
C VAL A 320 4.75 -29.30 -16.48
N GLN A 321 4.22 -30.37 -15.88
CA GLN A 321 3.00 -30.33 -15.07
C GLN A 321 3.31 -30.00 -13.63
N LEU A 322 2.50 -29.15 -13.00
CA LEU A 322 2.57 -28.82 -11.58
C LEU A 322 1.45 -29.53 -10.82
N TYR A 323 1.79 -30.06 -9.65
CA TYR A 323 0.82 -30.61 -8.70
C TYR A 323 0.96 -29.85 -7.39
N TYR A 324 -0.08 -29.18 -6.91
CA TYR A 324 -0.03 -28.41 -5.66
C TYR A 324 -0.81 -29.11 -4.55
N ALA A 325 -0.17 -29.24 -3.39
CA ALA A 325 -0.78 -29.66 -2.13
C ALA A 325 -0.57 -28.55 -1.09
N GLY A 326 -1.66 -28.12 -0.46
CA GLY A 326 -1.67 -27.04 0.52
C GLY A 326 -2.69 -27.32 1.62
N ASP A 327 -2.65 -26.49 2.68
CA ASP A 327 -3.64 -26.60 3.75
C ASP A 327 -5.03 -26.23 3.23
N MET A 328 -6.06 -26.95 3.68
CA MET A 328 -7.44 -26.65 3.35
C MET A 328 -8.03 -25.67 4.38
N ASP A 329 -7.48 -24.46 4.35
CA ASP A 329 -7.95 -23.29 5.10
C ASP A 329 -8.15 -22.09 4.15
N PRO A 330 -8.67 -20.94 4.62
CA PRO A 330 -8.93 -19.81 3.74
C PRO A 330 -7.72 -19.34 2.94
N GLU A 331 -6.54 -19.30 3.54
CA GLU A 331 -5.29 -18.86 2.92
C GLU A 331 -4.78 -19.88 1.90
N GLY A 332 -4.78 -21.17 2.25
CA GLY A 332 -4.36 -22.24 1.34
C GLY A 332 -5.29 -22.38 0.12
N LEU A 333 -6.61 -22.24 0.28
CA LEU A 333 -7.55 -22.23 -0.85
C LEU A 333 -7.36 -21.02 -1.76
N LEU A 334 -7.13 -19.83 -1.19
CA LEU A 334 -6.83 -18.64 -1.97
C LEU A 334 -5.52 -18.79 -2.75
N MET A 335 -4.53 -19.46 -2.16
CA MET A 335 -3.27 -19.76 -2.81
C MET A 335 -3.45 -20.75 -3.98
N ALA A 336 -4.18 -21.84 -3.75
CA ALA A 336 -4.51 -22.81 -4.76
C ALA A 336 -5.24 -22.17 -5.96
N ASP A 337 -6.28 -21.35 -5.70
CA ASP A 337 -7.02 -20.65 -6.74
C ASP A 337 -6.12 -19.70 -7.54
N LYS A 338 -5.26 -18.94 -6.84
CA LYS A 338 -4.25 -18.06 -7.46
C LYS A 338 -3.33 -18.84 -8.39
N LEU A 339 -2.74 -19.94 -7.92
CA LEU A 339 -1.87 -20.78 -8.73
C LEU A 339 -2.60 -21.32 -9.96
N SER A 340 -3.88 -21.70 -9.83
CA SER A 340 -4.70 -22.15 -10.96
C SER A 340 -4.94 -21.08 -12.01
N LYS A 341 -5.06 -19.81 -11.61
CA LYS A 341 -5.21 -18.68 -12.54
C LYS A 341 -3.92 -18.40 -13.32
N VAL A 342 -2.76 -18.46 -12.64
CA VAL A 342 -1.45 -18.19 -13.26
C VAL A 342 -1.02 -19.32 -14.19
N PHE A 343 -1.14 -20.57 -13.74
CA PHE A 343 -0.61 -21.72 -14.47
C PHE A 343 -1.67 -22.45 -15.30
N LEU A 344 -2.94 -22.09 -15.17
CA LEU A 344 -4.07 -22.60 -15.94
C LEU A 344 -4.07 -24.14 -15.96
N LYS A 345 -4.08 -24.75 -17.15
CA LYS A 345 -4.11 -26.21 -17.31
C LYS A 345 -2.81 -26.92 -16.88
N ARG A 346 -1.74 -26.18 -16.57
CA ARG A 346 -0.46 -26.75 -16.12
C ARG A 346 -0.42 -27.04 -14.62
N ILE A 347 -1.49 -26.78 -13.89
CA ILE A 347 -1.55 -27.10 -12.46
C ILE A 347 -2.78 -27.93 -12.13
N SER A 348 -2.56 -28.94 -11.31
CA SER A 348 -3.58 -29.79 -10.68
C SER A 348 -3.37 -29.79 -9.17
N PHE A 349 -4.40 -30.18 -8.42
CA PHE A 349 -4.32 -30.23 -6.96
C PHE A 349 -4.25 -31.66 -6.45
N LEU A 350 -3.47 -31.88 -5.41
CA LEU A 350 -3.39 -33.15 -4.68
C LEU A 350 -3.91 -32.96 -3.26
N ALA A 351 -4.73 -33.90 -2.82
CA ALA A 351 -5.36 -33.92 -1.49
C ALA A 351 -6.09 -32.61 -1.12
N MET A 352 -6.62 -31.89 -2.12
CA MET A 352 -7.44 -30.69 -1.95
C MET A 352 -8.86 -30.93 -2.45
N ASP A 353 -9.49 -31.97 -1.93
CA ASP A 353 -10.85 -32.38 -2.23
C ASP A 353 -11.58 -32.81 -0.95
N LYS A 354 -12.87 -33.13 -1.08
CA LYS A 354 -13.70 -33.50 0.07
C LYS A 354 -13.23 -34.77 0.76
N GLU A 355 -12.65 -35.71 0.02
CA GLU A 355 -12.22 -37.00 0.56
C GLU A 355 -11.01 -36.79 1.47
N ALA A 356 -10.04 -36.02 1.00
CA ALA A 356 -8.91 -35.57 1.82
C ALA A 356 -9.36 -34.76 3.04
N PHE A 357 -10.31 -33.83 2.85
CA PHE A 357 -10.82 -33.00 3.94
C PHE A 357 -11.47 -33.83 5.05
N GLU A 358 -12.24 -34.85 4.69
CA GLU A 358 -12.92 -35.73 5.66
C GLU A 358 -11.93 -36.56 6.49
N GLN A 359 -10.76 -36.90 5.94
CA GLN A 359 -9.73 -37.66 6.66
C GLN A 359 -9.03 -36.83 7.75
N GLY A 360 -8.80 -35.54 7.48
CA GLY A 360 -8.01 -34.65 8.35
C GLY A 360 -8.79 -33.50 8.98
N LYS A 361 -10.14 -33.51 8.96
CA LYS A 361 -10.95 -32.40 9.47
C LYS A 361 -10.79 -32.19 10.96
N GLU A 362 -10.50 -30.96 11.33
CA GLU A 362 -10.43 -30.46 12.70
C GLU A 362 -11.30 -29.21 12.87
N ARG A 363 -11.60 -28.85 14.11
CA ARG A 363 -12.38 -27.64 14.41
C ARG A 363 -11.45 -26.43 14.55
N LYS A 364 -11.71 -25.37 13.79
CA LYS A 364 -10.96 -24.10 13.83
C LYS A 364 -11.88 -22.91 13.67
N ILE A 365 -11.84 -21.98 14.63
CA ILE A 365 -12.66 -20.76 14.58
C ILE A 365 -11.95 -19.74 13.72
N TYR A 366 -12.66 -19.18 12.73
CA TYR A 366 -12.14 -18.13 11.85
C TYR A 366 -12.80 -16.79 12.12
N GLU A 367 -12.05 -15.71 11.88
CA GLU A 367 -12.64 -14.38 11.76
C GLU A 367 -13.50 -14.29 10.49
N MET A 368 -14.67 -13.65 10.60
CA MET A 368 -15.61 -13.50 9.48
C MET A 368 -14.98 -12.86 8.24
N ASN A 369 -14.02 -11.94 8.42
CA ASN A 369 -13.33 -11.29 7.31
C ASN A 369 -12.44 -12.26 6.52
N ARG A 370 -11.87 -13.30 7.15
CA ARG A 370 -11.10 -14.34 6.45
C ARG A 370 -12.01 -15.22 5.60
N LEU A 371 -13.16 -15.61 6.14
CA LEU A 371 -14.14 -16.43 5.43
C LEU A 371 -14.72 -15.72 4.20
N LYS A 372 -15.00 -14.41 4.30
CA LYS A 372 -15.53 -13.61 3.18
C LYS A 372 -14.58 -13.58 1.97
N LYS A 373 -13.27 -13.62 2.18
CA LYS A 373 -12.29 -13.59 1.08
C LYS A 373 -12.40 -14.83 0.18
N MET A 374 -12.80 -15.98 0.71
CA MET A 374 -12.97 -17.20 -0.10
C MET A 374 -14.08 -17.09 -1.16
N ASN A 375 -15.00 -16.13 -1.03
CA ASN A 375 -16.06 -15.93 -2.02
C ASN A 375 -15.54 -15.50 -3.41
N GLN A 376 -14.27 -15.09 -3.50
CA GLN A 376 -13.62 -14.73 -4.77
C GLN A 376 -12.97 -15.93 -5.49
N ILE A 377 -13.00 -17.12 -4.89
CA ILE A 377 -12.43 -18.34 -5.48
C ILE A 377 -13.27 -18.72 -6.70
N GLU A 378 -12.61 -18.94 -7.82
CA GLU A 378 -13.26 -19.26 -9.09
C GLU A 378 -13.16 -20.73 -9.44
N ASN A 379 -12.09 -21.41 -9.02
CA ASN A 379 -11.87 -22.82 -9.31
C ASN A 379 -12.99 -23.71 -8.73
N GLU A 380 -13.74 -24.38 -9.59
CA GLU A 380 -14.88 -25.23 -9.19
C GLU A 380 -14.48 -26.40 -8.27
N GLY A 381 -13.30 -26.97 -8.49
CA GLY A 381 -12.77 -28.05 -7.65
C GLY A 381 -12.46 -27.59 -6.23
N LEU A 382 -12.09 -26.33 -6.02
CA LEU A 382 -11.85 -25.75 -4.70
C LEU A 382 -13.14 -25.23 -4.05
N LYS A 383 -14.10 -24.73 -4.84
CA LYS A 383 -15.39 -24.23 -4.33
C LYS A 383 -16.14 -25.25 -3.48
N GLN A 384 -15.97 -26.53 -3.77
CA GLN A 384 -16.61 -27.60 -3.03
C GLN A 384 -16.16 -27.68 -1.54
N LEU A 385 -15.00 -27.11 -1.20
CA LEU A 385 -14.43 -27.08 0.16
C LEU A 385 -14.89 -25.86 0.97
N ILE A 386 -15.34 -24.78 0.31
CA ILE A 386 -15.76 -23.53 0.97
C ILE A 386 -16.85 -23.77 2.02
N PRO A 387 -17.92 -24.55 1.77
CA PRO A 387 -18.96 -24.79 2.77
C PRO A 387 -18.47 -25.54 4.01
N LEU A 388 -17.44 -26.39 3.86
CA LEU A 388 -16.85 -27.13 4.97
C LEU A 388 -16.06 -26.17 5.87
N ILE A 389 -15.22 -25.32 5.28
CA ILE A 389 -14.43 -24.33 6.02
C ILE A 389 -15.32 -23.28 6.70
N GLN A 390 -16.41 -22.87 6.05
CA GLN A 390 -17.42 -21.98 6.65
C GLN A 390 -18.10 -22.56 7.89
N GLN A 391 -18.07 -23.88 8.10
CA GLN A 391 -18.54 -24.55 9.32
C GLN A 391 -17.49 -24.54 10.44
N ASN A 392 -16.46 -23.69 10.35
CA ASN A 392 -15.33 -23.62 11.29
C ASN A 392 -14.54 -24.94 11.34
N GLN A 393 -14.29 -25.50 10.16
CA GLN A 393 -13.45 -26.69 9.98
C GLN A 393 -12.19 -26.35 9.19
N VAL A 394 -11.13 -27.10 9.44
CA VAL A 394 -9.85 -27.02 8.73
C VAL A 394 -9.35 -28.43 8.47
N CYS A 395 -8.56 -28.61 7.42
CA CYS A 395 -7.73 -29.78 7.30
C CYS A 395 -6.31 -29.33 6.94
N TYR A 396 -5.36 -29.56 7.85
CA TYR A 396 -3.94 -29.34 7.59
C TYR A 396 -3.40 -30.48 6.72
N GLN A 397 -2.34 -30.23 5.94
CA GLN A 397 -1.74 -31.27 5.09
C GLN A 397 -1.32 -32.51 5.89
N GLU A 398 -0.83 -32.35 7.12
CA GLU A 398 -0.47 -33.47 8.00
C GLU A 398 -1.67 -34.38 8.29
N GLY A 399 -2.88 -33.82 8.38
CA GLY A 399 -4.11 -34.57 8.67
C GLY A 399 -4.60 -35.44 7.51
N CYS A 400 -4.18 -35.16 6.28
CA CYS A 400 -4.53 -35.93 5.09
C CYS A 400 -3.32 -36.55 4.37
N ILE A 401 -2.21 -36.74 5.10
CA ILE A 401 -0.92 -37.17 4.52
C ILE A 401 -1.00 -38.53 3.82
N ASP A 402 -1.74 -39.48 4.38
CA ASP A 402 -1.88 -40.83 3.79
C ASP A 402 -2.60 -40.78 2.44
N TYR A 403 -3.63 -39.92 2.31
CA TYR A 403 -4.34 -39.70 1.06
C TYR A 403 -3.47 -38.98 0.03
N LEU A 404 -2.67 -37.99 0.46
CA LEU A 404 -1.69 -37.34 -0.41
C LEU A 404 -0.68 -38.35 -0.97
N ILE A 405 -0.13 -39.21 -0.13
CA ILE A 405 0.80 -40.28 -0.54
C ILE A 405 0.12 -41.22 -1.54
N GLN A 406 -1.13 -41.63 -1.29
CA GLN A 406 -1.87 -42.49 -2.21
C GLN A 406 -2.07 -41.84 -3.58
N GLN A 407 -2.40 -40.54 -3.64
CA GLN A 407 -2.53 -39.83 -4.91
C GLN A 407 -1.20 -39.70 -5.64
N ILE A 408 -0.09 -39.50 -4.92
CA ILE A 408 1.26 -39.49 -5.51
C ILE A 408 1.60 -40.85 -6.10
N GLU A 409 1.32 -41.95 -5.39
CA GLU A 409 1.53 -43.32 -5.88
C GLU A 409 0.71 -43.60 -7.16
N GLN A 410 -0.50 -43.05 -7.28
CA GLN A 410 -1.33 -43.14 -8.50
C GLN A 410 -0.77 -42.34 -9.68
N ILE A 411 -0.08 -41.24 -9.44
CA ILE A 411 0.59 -40.45 -10.49
C ILE A 411 1.83 -41.18 -11.01
N LEU A 412 2.46 -41.98 -10.14
CA LEU A 412 3.65 -42.75 -10.46
C LEU A 412 3.38 -44.07 -11.20
N SER A 413 2.17 -44.62 -11.05
CA SER A 413 1.72 -45.84 -11.74
C SER A 413 1.33 -45.57 -13.18
#